data_AF-A0A3B9FVN0-F1
#
_entry.id   AF-A0A3B9FVN0-F1
#
_cell.length_a   1.000
_cell.length_b   1.000
_cell.length_c   1.000
_cell.angle_alpha   90.00
_cell.angle_beta   90.00
_cell.angle_gamma   90.00
#
_symmetry.space_group_name_H-M   'P 1'
#
loop_
_entity.id
_entity.type
_entity.pdbx_description
1 polymer ?
#
loop_
_entity_poly.entity_id
_entity_poly.type
_entity_poly.pdbx_seq_one_letter_code
_entity_poly.pdbx_strand_id
1 'polypeptide(L)' 'MCEKTIEGSLDQEGIYSASWDKDTKMVEIAFDSSRYRMEDLHHLIAVSGYDTDLEKAPDAAYESLHECCQYERPL' A
#
# COMPACT_ATOMS: atom_id res chain seq x y z
N MET A 1 -8.27 3.73 -8.97
CA MET A 1 -9.08 3.72 -7.72
C MET A 1 -8.62 2.66 -6.71
N CYS A 2 -7.68 1.77 -7.05
CA CYS A 2 -6.84 1.11 -6.04
C CYS A 2 -5.42 1.69 -6.08
N GLU A 3 -4.86 1.81 -7.29
CA GLU A 3 -3.64 2.58 -7.63
C GLU A 3 -3.53 3.90 -6.87
N LYS A 4 -4.47 4.83 -7.09
CA LYS A 4 -4.50 6.14 -6.40
C LYS A 4 -4.47 6.05 -4.86
N THR A 5 -5.08 5.03 -4.27
CA THR A 5 -5.10 4.87 -2.80
C THR A 5 -3.75 4.33 -2.32
N ILE A 6 -3.22 3.32 -3.00
CA ILE A 6 -1.92 2.71 -2.67
C ILE A 6 -0.80 3.71 -2.89
N GLU A 7 -0.71 4.33 -4.06
CA GLU A 7 0.28 5.36 -4.36
C GLU A 7 0.10 6.59 -3.47
N GLY A 8 -1.14 6.99 -3.18
CA GLY A 8 -1.43 8.10 -2.27
C GLY A 8 -1.01 7.83 -0.82
N SER A 9 -1.02 6.57 -0.37
CA SER A 9 -0.50 6.19 0.96
C SER A 9 1.03 6.39 1.07
N LEU A 10 1.70 6.43 -0.09
CA LEU A 10 3.14 6.59 -0.24
C LEU A 10 3.53 8.02 -0.67
N ASP A 11 2.57 8.96 -0.78
CA ASP A 11 2.84 10.37 -1.03
C ASP A 11 3.31 11.07 0.26
N GLN A 12 4.50 10.68 0.72
CA GLN A 12 5.12 11.15 1.95
C GLN A 12 6.50 11.72 1.67
N GLU A 13 6.93 12.68 2.49
CA GLU A 13 8.28 13.25 2.38
C GLU A 13 9.34 12.14 2.54
N GLY A 14 10.26 12.06 1.57
CA GLY A 14 11.29 11.03 1.50
C GLY A 14 10.91 9.82 0.62
N ILE A 15 9.69 9.77 0.08
CA ILE A 15 9.33 8.87 -1.01
C ILE A 15 9.39 9.67 -2.31
N TYR A 16 10.21 9.21 -3.25
CA TYR A 16 10.48 9.89 -4.51
C TYR A 16 9.51 9.45 -5.62
N SER A 17 9.09 8.19 -5.60
CA SER A 17 8.08 7.66 -6.51
C SER A 17 7.42 6.41 -5.94
N ALA A 18 6.15 6.22 -6.26
CA ALA A 18 5.41 4.98 -6.07
C ALA A 18 4.62 4.69 -7.36
N SER A 19 4.75 3.50 -7.92
CA SER A 19 4.01 3.08 -9.10
C SER A 19 3.40 1.71 -8.87
N TRP A 20 2.07 1.66 -8.81
CA TRP A 20 1.32 0.42 -8.61
C TRP A 20 0.90 -0.18 -9.95
N ASP A 21 1.27 -1.44 -10.17
CA ASP A 21 0.93 -2.18 -11.37
C ASP A 21 -0.28 -3.08 -11.11
N LYS A 22 -1.36 -2.85 -11.85
CA LYS A 22 -2.63 -3.56 -11.69
C LYS A 22 -2.58 -5.02 -12.13
N ASP A 23 -1.67 -5.39 -13.02
CA ASP A 23 -1.59 -6.70 -13.65
C ASP A 23 -0.75 -7.65 -12.78
N THR A 24 0.33 -7.12 -12.20
CA THR A 24 1.21 -7.85 -11.26
C THR A 24 0.79 -7.73 -9.80
N LYS A 25 -0.02 -6.71 -9.45
CA LYS A 25 -0.39 -6.33 -8.08
C LYS A 25 0.79 -5.87 -7.21
N MET A 26 1.91 -5.52 -7.84
CA MET A 26 3.09 -5.02 -7.14
C MET A 26 3.17 -3.50 -7.21
N VAL A 27 3.75 -2.88 -6.17
CA VAL A 27 4.12 -1.47 -6.17
C VAL A 27 5.63 -1.33 -6.17
N GLU A 28 6.16 -0.55 -7.11
CA GLU A 28 7.57 -0.17 -7.13
C GLU A 28 7.74 1.18 -6.42
N ILE A 29 8.64 1.24 -5.44
CA ILE A 29 8.83 2.41 -4.57
C ILE A 29 10.30 2.83 -4.60
N ALA A 30 10.55 4.10 -4.91
CA ALA A 30 11.86 4.73 -4.72
C ALA A 30 11.78 5.66 -3.50
N PHE A 31 12.64 5.45 -2.50
CA PHE A 31 12.57 6.16 -1.23
C PHE A 31 13.96 6.39 -0.61
N ASP A 32 14.02 7.34 0.33
CA ASP A 32 15.18 7.62 1.15
C ASP A 32 15.35 6.54 2.24
N SER A 33 16.31 5.65 2.03
CA SER A 33 16.64 4.58 2.99
C SER A 33 17.14 5.06 4.37
N SER A 34 17.46 6.35 4.53
CA SER A 34 17.76 6.92 5.85
C SER A 34 16.50 7.25 6.66
N ARG A 35 15.33 7.30 6.01
CA ARG A 35 14.03 7.66 6.61
C ARG A 35 13.08 6.49 6.74
N TYR A 36 13.05 5.59 5.75
CA TYR A 36 12.15 4.44 5.72
C TYR A 36 12.90 3.14 5.59
N ARG A 37 12.30 2.08 6.12
CA ARG A 37 12.64 0.68 5.88
C ARG A 37 11.47 -0.01 5.21
N MET A 38 11.68 -1.24 4.76
CA MET A 38 10.63 -2.03 4.11
C MET A 38 9.38 -2.15 4.99
N GLU A 39 9.55 -2.44 6.28
CA GLU A 39 8.44 -2.57 7.23
C GLU A 39 7.60 -1.29 7.33
N ASP A 40 8.26 -0.13 7.29
CA ASP A 40 7.58 1.16 7.38
C ASP A 40 6.71 1.41 6.12
N LEU A 41 7.18 0.99 4.93
CA LEU A 41 6.42 1.09 3.68
C LEU A 41 5.24 0.12 3.62
N HIS A 42 5.44 -1.12 4.07
CA HIS A 42 4.37 -2.11 4.20
C HIS A 42 3.26 -1.62 5.15
N HIS A 43 3.66 -0.99 6.26
CA HIS A 43 2.72 -0.40 7.20
C HIS A 43 1.89 0.73 6.60
N LEU A 44 2.52 1.66 5.86
CA LEU A 44 1.80 2.75 5.18
C LEU A 44 0.70 2.23 4.24
N ILE A 45 1.00 1.19 3.46
CA ILE A 45 0.05 0.56 2.54
C ILE A 45 -1.05 -0.17 3.33
N ALA A 46 -0.69 -0.92 4.38
CA ALA A 46 -1.65 -1.63 5.23
C ALA A 46 -2.66 -0.70 5.90
N VAL A 47 -2.23 0.44 6.41
CA VAL A 47 -3.11 1.46 7.01
C VAL A 47 -4.09 2.04 5.98
N SER A 48 -3.74 2.05 4.69
CA SER A 48 -4.64 2.47 3.61
C SER A 48 -5.72 1.44 3.25
N GLY A 49 -5.68 0.26 3.86
CA GLY A 49 -6.69 -0.79 3.70
C GLY A 49 -6.24 -2.00 2.87
N TYR A 50 -5.03 -2.02 2.32
CA TYR A 50 -4.54 -3.13 1.50
C TYR A 50 -3.58 -4.03 2.27
N ASP A 51 -3.86 -5.33 2.27
CA ASP A 51 -2.90 -6.30 2.81
C ASP A 51 -1.60 -6.28 2.00
N THR A 52 -0.50 -6.54 2.68
CA THR A 52 0.83 -6.66 2.08
C THR A 52 1.49 -7.94 2.56
N ASP A 53 2.63 -8.31 1.98
CA ASP A 53 3.36 -9.52 2.37
C ASP A 53 3.81 -9.53 3.84
N LEU A 54 3.97 -8.35 4.46
CA LEU A 54 4.47 -8.22 5.83
C LEU A 54 3.39 -7.81 6.85
N GLU A 55 2.30 -7.18 6.39
CA GLU A 55 1.29 -6.63 7.28
C GLU A 55 -0.12 -6.72 6.70
N LYS A 56 -1.04 -7.18 7.54
CA LYS A 56 -2.48 -7.25 7.26
C LYS A 56 -3.12 -5.90 7.60
N ALA A 57 -3.90 -5.35 6.68
CA ALA A 57 -4.62 -4.09 6.88
C ALA A 57 -5.65 -4.19 8.01
N PRO A 58 -5.95 -3.09 8.72
CA PRO A 58 -7.08 -3.06 9.64
C PRO A 58 -8.40 -3.37 8.90
N ASP A 59 -9.25 -4.23 9.48
CA ASP A 59 -10.50 -4.65 8.84
C ASP A 59 -11.38 -3.46 8.45
N ALA A 60 -11.50 -2.46 9.34
CA ALA A 60 -12.26 -1.25 9.07
C ALA A 60 -11.69 -0.42 7.88
N ALA A 61 -10.37 -0.41 7.69
CA ALA A 61 -9.75 0.27 6.57
C ALA A 61 -10.01 -0.49 5.26
N TYR A 62 -9.87 -1.82 5.28
CA TYR A 62 -10.19 -2.69 4.15
C TYR A 62 -11.68 -2.61 3.74
N GLU A 63 -12.60 -2.65 4.70
CA GLU A 63 -14.04 -2.54 4.46
C GLU A 63 -14.44 -1.17 3.89
N SER A 64 -13.64 -0.14 4.15
CA SER A 64 -13.84 1.20 3.59
C SER A 64 -13.40 1.35 2.13
N LEU A 65 -12.62 0.39 1.61
CA LEU A 65 -12.24 0.37 0.21
C LEU A 65 -13.46 0.17 -0.67
N HIS A 66 -13.41 0.73 -1.88
CA HIS A 66 -14.42 0.47 -2.89
C HIS A 66 -14.52 -1.04 -3.17
N GLU A 67 -15.72 -1.55 -3.45
CA GLU A 67 -15.99 -2.98 -3.65
C GLU A 67 -15.03 -3.65 -4.65
N CYS A 68 -14.62 -2.95 -5.71
CA CYS A 68 -13.70 -3.47 -6.72
C CYS A 68 -12.21 -3.52 -6.28
N CYS A 69 -11.88 -2.96 -5.13
CA CYS A 69 -10.56 -2.95 -4.51
C CYS A 69 -10.45 -3.88 -3.30
N GLN A 70 -11.56 -4.50 -2.89
CA GLN A 70 -11.59 -5.49 -1.81
C GLN A 70 -11.14 -6.85 -2.36
N TYR A 71 -9.83 -7.03 -2.51
CA TYR A 71 -9.23 -8.27 -2.97
C TYR A 71 -9.29 -9.37 -1.92
N GLU A 72 -9.38 -10.63 -2.36
CA GLU A 72 -9.34 -11.77 -1.45
C GLU A 72 -8.11 -11.70 -0.55
N ARG A 73 -8.34 -11.81 0.77
CA ARG A 73 -7.33 -11.69 1.81
C ARG A 73 -6.88 -13.10 2.20
N PRO A 74 -5.69 -13.57 1.77
CA PRO A 74 -5.30 -14.97 1.90
C PRO A 74 -4.87 -15.38 3.33
N LEU A 75 -4.94 -14.47 4.30
CA LEU A 75 -4.54 -14.67 5.70
C LEU A 75 -5.74 -14.85 6.64
#